data_AF-A0A7S2DIM1-F1
#
_entry.id   AF-A0A7S2DIM1-F1
#
_cell.length_a   1.000
_cell.length_b   1.000
_cell.length_c   1.000
_cell.angle_alpha   90.00
_cell.angle_beta   90.00
_cell.angle_gamma   90.00
#
_symmetry.space_group_name_H-M   'P 1'
#
loop_
_entity.id
_entity.type
_entity.pdbx_description
1 polymer ?
#
loop_
_entity_poly.entity_id
_entity_poly.type
_entity_poly.pdbx_seq_one_letter_code
_entity_poly.pdbx_strand_id
1 'polypeptide(L)'
;LTFHCTGVEGEPSKREVSDDALTFEWGAETFSASFLKSVMGISARWQVKLNGKCEVEIRKSKGNDGEWARPFDAKVANVTADWDKWVEEEDYDSQPTKPPLLQPEEAQQLASTAKAITGGTEAPPGMPPALKDVEVASLHAASSVSAESGAGDAKAVEGGAASHAKEDAANGAGKGDGKPNERTATESTAEAAWLVDWREKLSPPQRMVTMALLWNEESHDVRQASAKRLMSILRGGDATAAEWEAKMKGGDVGSLKLDTSVYDSVPRPSKWIREFKGMEAEKQVETMATMFQALVVDEQKMVVSTFM
;
A
#
# COMPACT_ATOMS: atom_id res chain seq x y z
N LEU A 1 -3.56 -22.21 7.05
CA LEU A 1 -4.82 -21.55 7.46
C LEU A 1 -4.47 -20.13 7.85
N THR A 2 -5.19 -19.15 7.31
CA THR A 2 -5.03 -17.72 7.63
C THR A 2 -6.41 -17.15 7.90
N PHE A 3 -6.57 -16.41 8.98
CA PHE A 3 -7.81 -15.72 9.33
C PHE A 3 -7.50 -14.41 10.06
N HIS A 4 -8.45 -13.48 10.04
CA HIS A 4 -8.33 -12.17 10.64
C HIS A 4 -9.23 -12.05 11.86
N CYS A 5 -8.67 -11.50 12.94
CA CYS A 5 -9.43 -11.03 14.09
C CYS A 5 -9.53 -9.50 14.02
N THR A 6 -10.73 -8.94 14.21
CA THR A 6 -11.00 -7.50 14.16
C THR A 6 -11.54 -7.03 15.51
N GLY A 7 -11.15 -5.83 15.96
CA GLY A 7 -11.85 -5.16 17.07
C GLY A 7 -11.02 -4.38 18.08
N VAL A 8 -9.68 -4.54 18.13
CA VAL A 8 -8.87 -3.92 19.20
C VAL A 8 -7.50 -3.48 18.66
N GLU A 9 -7.02 -2.28 19.01
CA GLU A 9 -5.66 -1.83 18.69
C GLU A 9 -4.62 -2.48 19.60
N GLY A 10 -3.39 -2.71 19.11
CA GLY A 10 -2.27 -3.23 19.91
C GLY A 10 -1.87 -4.68 19.61
N GLU A 11 -1.07 -5.28 20.49
CA GLU A 11 -0.64 -6.68 20.37
C GLU A 11 -1.39 -7.56 21.38
N PRO A 12 -1.76 -8.82 21.01
CA PRO A 12 -2.35 -9.74 21.96
C PRO A 12 -1.34 -10.09 23.06
N SER A 13 -1.78 -9.96 24.32
CA SER A 13 -1.00 -10.20 25.55
C SER A 13 -0.72 -11.67 25.81
N LYS A 14 -1.63 -12.54 25.37
CA LYS A 14 -1.49 -14.00 25.46
C LYS A 14 -1.79 -14.63 24.11
N ARG A 15 -0.99 -15.60 23.69
CA ARG A 15 -1.12 -16.31 22.41
C ARG A 15 -0.83 -17.79 22.63
N GLU A 16 -1.85 -18.63 22.59
CA GLU A 16 -1.75 -20.07 22.75
C GLU A 16 -2.41 -20.78 21.57
N VAL A 17 -1.66 -21.66 20.92
CA VAL A 17 -2.18 -22.54 19.87
C VAL A 17 -1.83 -23.98 20.23
N SER A 18 -2.86 -24.79 20.43
CA SER A 18 -2.72 -26.25 20.51
C SER A 18 -3.13 -26.88 19.19
N ASP A 19 -3.03 -28.20 19.10
CA ASP A 19 -3.45 -28.94 17.91
C ASP A 19 -4.98 -28.89 17.70
N ASP A 20 -5.74 -28.57 18.75
CA ASP A 20 -7.21 -28.61 18.75
C ASP A 20 -7.87 -27.25 19.01
N ALA A 21 -7.12 -26.25 19.49
CA ALA A 21 -7.69 -24.95 19.85
C ALA A 21 -6.72 -23.79 19.69
N LEU A 22 -7.30 -22.61 19.53
CA LEU A 22 -6.65 -21.32 19.52
C LEU A 22 -7.20 -20.47 20.66
N THR A 23 -6.33 -19.94 21.50
CA THR A 23 -6.72 -18.98 22.54
C THR A 23 -5.77 -17.79 22.50
N PHE A 24 -6.33 -16.58 22.55
CA PHE A 24 -5.52 -15.38 22.74
C PHE A 24 -6.28 -14.33 23.55
N GLU A 25 -5.53 -13.46 24.22
CA GLU A 25 -6.07 -12.34 24.99
C GLU A 25 -5.64 -11.04 24.34
N TRP A 26 -6.58 -10.11 24.19
CA TRP A 26 -6.34 -8.80 23.61
C TRP A 26 -7.06 -7.73 24.43
N GLY A 27 -6.28 -6.98 25.22
CA GLY A 27 -6.86 -6.05 26.19
C GLY A 27 -7.70 -6.80 27.24
N ALA A 28 -8.99 -6.49 27.33
CA ALA A 28 -9.94 -7.13 28.23
C ALA A 28 -10.70 -8.31 27.58
N GLU A 29 -10.48 -8.56 26.29
CA GLU A 29 -11.19 -9.60 25.55
C GLU A 29 -10.37 -10.88 25.50
N THR A 30 -11.02 -12.01 25.78
CA THR A 30 -10.45 -13.34 25.59
C THR A 30 -11.13 -14.01 24.41
N PHE A 31 -10.34 -14.37 23.42
CA PHE A 31 -10.77 -15.18 22.30
C PHE A 31 -10.39 -16.64 22.56
N SER A 32 -11.33 -17.56 22.38
CA SER A 32 -11.04 -19.00 22.40
C SER A 32 -11.94 -19.71 21.38
N ALA A 33 -11.34 -20.55 20.54
CA ALA A 33 -12.04 -21.32 19.53
C ALA A 33 -11.37 -22.67 19.29
N SER A 34 -12.18 -23.71 19.08
CA SER A 34 -11.72 -25.05 18.72
C SER A 34 -11.67 -25.23 17.21
N PHE A 35 -10.62 -25.87 16.71
CA PHE A 35 -10.49 -26.12 15.26
C PHE A 35 -11.47 -27.21 14.82
N LEU A 36 -11.96 -27.10 13.58
CA LEU A 36 -12.84 -28.12 13.00
C LEU A 36 -12.11 -29.47 12.84
N LYS A 37 -10.83 -29.40 12.51
CA LYS A 37 -9.92 -30.53 12.34
C LYS A 37 -8.60 -30.16 13.02
N SER A 38 -7.82 -31.17 13.41
CA SER A 38 -6.53 -30.95 14.06
C SER A 38 -5.55 -30.16 13.17
N VAL A 39 -4.77 -29.29 13.79
CA VAL A 39 -3.67 -28.52 13.19
C VAL A 39 -2.33 -28.90 13.82
N MET A 40 -1.23 -28.36 13.30
CA MET A 40 0.05 -28.40 14.01
C MET A 40 0.19 -27.12 14.82
N GLY A 41 -0.19 -27.12 16.10
CA GLY A 41 -0.17 -25.92 16.94
C GLY A 41 1.22 -25.27 17.02
N ILE A 42 2.27 -26.09 17.07
CA ILE A 42 3.67 -25.67 17.06
C ILE A 42 4.10 -24.89 15.79
N SER A 43 3.32 -24.98 14.71
CA SER A 43 3.60 -24.29 13.45
C SER A 43 3.04 -22.87 13.40
N ALA A 44 2.28 -22.47 14.42
CA ALA A 44 1.60 -21.18 14.44
C ALA A 44 2.59 -20.02 14.36
N ARG A 45 2.36 -19.12 13.39
CA ARG A 45 3.07 -17.85 13.25
C ARG A 45 2.09 -16.71 13.39
N TRP A 46 2.46 -15.73 14.20
CA TRP A 46 1.63 -14.57 14.51
C TRP A 46 2.23 -13.33 13.89
N GLN A 47 1.41 -12.55 13.21
CA GLN A 47 1.78 -11.24 12.67
C GLN A 47 0.72 -10.22 13.07
N VAL A 48 1.12 -9.19 13.81
CA VAL A 48 0.26 -8.06 14.13
C VAL A 48 0.51 -6.98 13.09
N LYS A 49 -0.53 -6.64 12.32
CA LYS A 49 -0.48 -5.58 11.31
C LYS A 49 -0.82 -4.24 11.95
N LEU A 50 -0.29 -3.16 11.38
CA LEU A 50 -0.44 -1.77 11.87
C LEU A 50 -1.90 -1.29 12.02
N ASN A 51 -2.87 -2.00 11.45
CA ASN A 51 -4.30 -1.68 11.50
C ASN A 51 -5.07 -2.44 12.59
N GLY A 52 -4.38 -2.97 13.60
CA GLY A 52 -5.01 -3.76 14.66
C GLY A 52 -5.55 -5.12 14.19
N LYS A 53 -5.12 -5.59 13.01
CA LYS A 53 -5.42 -6.95 12.56
C LYS A 53 -4.32 -7.88 13.03
N CYS A 54 -4.72 -8.97 13.68
CA CYS A 54 -3.83 -10.09 13.90
C CYS A 54 -4.05 -11.15 12.83
N GLU A 55 -2.95 -11.54 12.18
CA GLU A 55 -2.89 -12.64 11.26
C GLU A 55 -2.21 -13.82 11.95
N VAL A 56 -2.85 -14.99 11.88
CA VAL A 56 -2.29 -16.24 12.39
C VAL A 56 -2.18 -17.22 11.25
N GLU A 57 -0.95 -17.66 10.95
CA GLU A 57 -0.67 -18.69 9.95
C GLU A 57 -0.39 -20.02 10.66
N ILE A 58 -1.19 -21.05 10.38
CA ILE A 58 -1.05 -22.38 11.00
C ILE A 58 -1.13 -23.47 9.92
N ARG A 59 -0.26 -24.48 10.02
CA ARG A 59 -0.29 -25.66 9.15
C ARG A 59 -1.32 -26.67 9.62
N LYS A 60 -2.02 -27.30 8.67
CA LYS A 60 -2.90 -28.45 8.92
C LYS A 60 -2.05 -29.63 9.41
N SER A 61 -2.60 -30.49 10.29
CA SER A 61 -1.90 -31.71 10.70
C SER A 61 -1.94 -32.77 9.60
N LYS A 62 -1.01 -33.73 9.67
CA LYS A 62 -0.88 -34.80 8.68
C LYS A 62 -2.18 -35.61 8.61
N GLY A 63 -2.73 -35.76 7.41
CA GLY A 63 -4.01 -36.45 7.19
C GLY A 63 -5.23 -35.52 7.15
N ASN A 64 -5.04 -34.22 7.40
CA ASN A 64 -6.08 -33.19 7.26
C ASN A 64 -5.87 -32.28 6.05
N ASP A 65 -5.05 -32.67 5.07
CA ASP A 65 -4.59 -31.82 3.97
C ASP A 65 -5.72 -31.35 3.02
N GLY A 66 -6.84 -32.08 2.96
CA GLY A 66 -7.98 -31.74 2.10
C GLY A 66 -8.71 -30.45 2.47
N GLU A 67 -9.77 -30.14 1.72
CA GLU A 67 -10.55 -28.92 1.88
C GLU A 67 -11.22 -28.81 3.27
N TRP A 68 -11.27 -27.60 3.80
CA TRP A 68 -11.96 -27.27 5.05
C TRP A 68 -13.06 -26.26 4.75
N ALA A 69 -14.31 -26.66 4.90
CA ALA A 69 -15.45 -25.75 4.74
C ALA A 69 -15.41 -24.55 5.71
N ARG A 70 -14.72 -24.71 6.85
CA ARG A 70 -14.47 -23.66 7.84
C ARG A 70 -13.28 -24.03 8.74
N PRO A 71 -12.59 -23.05 9.35
CA PRO A 71 -11.45 -23.30 10.23
C PRO A 71 -11.84 -23.82 11.63
N PHE A 72 -13.00 -23.42 12.15
CA PHE A 72 -13.43 -23.70 13.54
C PHE A 72 -14.68 -24.59 13.58
N ASP A 73 -14.86 -25.29 14.70
CA ASP A 73 -15.99 -26.19 14.94
C ASP A 73 -17.32 -25.42 15.10
N ALA A 74 -17.27 -24.23 15.70
CA ALA A 74 -18.36 -23.31 15.90
C ALA A 74 -18.16 -22.01 15.10
N LYS A 75 -19.26 -21.27 14.87
CA LYS A 75 -19.18 -19.93 14.30
C LYS A 75 -18.61 -18.99 15.37
N VAL A 76 -17.40 -18.50 15.12
CA VAL A 76 -16.74 -17.57 16.03
C VAL A 76 -17.08 -16.14 15.64
N ALA A 77 -17.49 -15.33 16.62
CA ALA A 77 -17.69 -13.90 16.40
C ALA A 77 -16.36 -13.25 15.98
N ASN A 78 -16.43 -12.28 15.07
CA ASN A 78 -15.28 -11.47 14.64
C ASN A 78 -14.19 -12.20 13.81
N VAL A 79 -14.42 -13.46 13.43
CA VAL A 79 -13.61 -14.18 12.44
C VAL A 79 -14.27 -14.06 11.06
N THR A 80 -13.53 -13.54 10.09
CA THR A 80 -13.97 -13.45 8.68
C THR A 80 -12.99 -14.17 7.76
N ALA A 81 -13.51 -14.70 6.64
CA ALA A 81 -12.67 -15.27 5.59
C ALA A 81 -11.75 -14.19 5.00
N ASP A 82 -10.48 -14.54 4.79
CA ASP A 82 -9.52 -13.71 4.06
C ASP A 82 -9.59 -14.05 2.57
N TRP A 83 -10.46 -13.33 1.85
CA TRP A 83 -10.67 -13.54 0.41
C TRP A 83 -9.44 -13.20 -0.44
N ASP A 84 -8.50 -12.40 0.08
CA ASP A 84 -7.28 -12.03 -0.65
C ASP A 84 -6.28 -13.19 -0.70
N LYS A 85 -6.36 -14.12 0.27
CA LYS A 85 -5.53 -15.34 0.33
C LYS A 85 -6.31 -16.60 -0.01
N TRP A 86 -7.56 -16.46 -0.42
CA TRP A 86 -8.36 -17.58 -0.87
C TRP A 86 -7.88 -18.02 -2.25
N VAL A 87 -7.41 -19.26 -2.35
CA VAL A 87 -6.98 -19.88 -3.61
C VAL A 87 -7.91 -21.06 -3.86
N GLU A 88 -8.64 -21.03 -4.97
CA GLU A 88 -9.46 -22.16 -5.40
C GLU A 88 -8.52 -23.28 -5.88
N GLU A 89 -8.75 -24.54 -5.44
CA GLU A 89 -7.85 -25.66 -5.75
C GLU A 89 -7.72 -25.92 -7.26
N GLU A 90 -8.66 -25.46 -8.09
CA GLU A 90 -8.60 -25.56 -9.55
C GLU A 90 -7.47 -24.70 -10.16
N ASP A 91 -6.97 -23.68 -9.45
CA ASP A 91 -5.88 -22.82 -9.90
C ASP A 91 -4.48 -23.34 -9.52
N TYR A 92 -4.39 -24.43 -8.74
CA TYR A 92 -3.10 -24.97 -8.29
C TYR A 92 -2.29 -25.63 -9.43
N ASP A 93 -2.97 -26.11 -10.49
CA ASP A 93 -2.32 -26.74 -11.65
C ASP A 93 -1.71 -25.71 -12.63
N SER A 94 -1.94 -24.41 -12.39
CA SER A 94 -1.42 -23.32 -13.24
C SER A 94 -0.21 -22.60 -12.65
N GLN A 95 0.33 -23.03 -11.49
CA GLN A 95 1.59 -22.46 -11.02
C GLN A 95 2.74 -22.94 -11.91
N PRO A 96 3.63 -22.02 -12.37
CA PRO A 96 4.81 -22.42 -13.14
C PRO A 96 5.61 -23.40 -12.29
N THR A 97 5.76 -24.63 -12.80
CA THR A 97 6.62 -25.65 -12.22
C THR A 97 7.95 -25.00 -11.90
N LYS A 98 8.27 -24.95 -10.62
CA LYS A 98 9.55 -24.46 -10.10
C LYS A 98 10.65 -25.06 -10.99
N PRO A 99 11.53 -24.25 -11.62
CA PRO A 99 12.53 -24.79 -12.52
C PRO A 99 13.32 -25.87 -11.77
N PRO A 100 13.63 -27.00 -12.41
CA PRO A 100 14.32 -28.10 -11.75
C PRO A 100 15.57 -27.56 -11.09
N LEU A 101 15.76 -27.90 -9.81
CA LEU A 101 17.00 -27.64 -9.09
C LEU A 101 18.14 -28.21 -9.93
N LEU A 102 18.96 -27.34 -10.52
CA LEU A 102 20.18 -27.71 -11.24
C LEU A 102 20.95 -28.70 -10.38
N GLN A 103 21.23 -29.87 -10.93
CA GLN A 103 21.97 -30.89 -10.21
C GLN A 103 23.38 -30.35 -9.90
N PRO A 104 23.99 -30.71 -8.76
CA PRO A 104 25.29 -30.18 -8.35
C PRO A 104 26.40 -30.31 -9.42
N GLU A 105 26.30 -31.31 -10.29
CA GLU A 105 27.25 -31.52 -11.40
C GLU A 105 27.13 -30.48 -12.52
N GLU A 106 25.92 -30.02 -12.87
CA GLU A 106 25.71 -28.99 -13.89
C GLU A 106 26.19 -27.61 -13.42
N ALA A 107 26.04 -27.33 -12.11
CA ALA A 107 26.57 -26.10 -11.51
C ALA A 107 28.12 -26.06 -11.53
N GLN A 108 28.80 -27.21 -11.37
CA GLN A 108 30.26 -27.30 -11.47
C GLN A 108 30.77 -27.15 -12.91
N GLN A 109 30.04 -27.65 -13.90
CA GLN A 109 30.41 -27.47 -15.31
C GLN A 109 30.32 -26.01 -15.74
N LEU A 110 29.25 -25.30 -15.35
CA LEU A 110 29.10 -23.87 -15.64
C LEU A 110 30.17 -23.00 -14.94
N ALA A 111 30.53 -23.33 -13.71
CA ALA A 111 31.62 -22.65 -13.00
C ALA A 111 33.00 -22.87 -13.68
N SER A 112 33.19 -24.03 -14.30
CA SER A 112 34.43 -24.37 -15.01
C SER A 112 34.55 -23.62 -16.35
N THR A 113 33.44 -23.48 -17.07
CA THR A 113 33.39 -22.71 -18.33
C THR A 113 33.58 -21.21 -18.10
N ALA A 114 33.01 -20.65 -17.03
CA ALA A 114 33.19 -19.23 -16.69
C ALA A 114 34.67 -18.90 -16.37
N LYS A 115 35.39 -19.83 -15.72
CA LYS A 115 36.80 -19.64 -15.34
C LYS A 115 37.77 -19.66 -16.53
N ALA A 116 37.40 -20.33 -17.62
CA ALA A 116 38.18 -20.35 -18.86
C ALA A 116 38.08 -19.03 -19.66
N ILE A 117 37.00 -18.26 -19.46
CA ILE A 117 36.74 -17.02 -20.22
C ILE A 117 37.43 -15.82 -19.56
N THR A 118 37.65 -15.83 -18.25
CA THR A 118 38.28 -14.71 -17.51
C THR A 118 39.81 -14.80 -17.37
N GLY A 119 40.43 -15.88 -17.84
CA GLY A 119 41.88 -16.12 -17.73
C GLY A 119 42.67 -15.56 -18.91
N GLY A 120 42.63 -14.26 -19.15
CA GLY A 120 43.39 -13.67 -20.26
C GLY A 120 43.18 -12.18 -20.46
N THR A 121 43.58 -11.36 -19.49
CA THR A 121 43.76 -9.92 -19.76
C THR A 121 44.94 -9.40 -18.95
N GLU A 122 46.10 -9.37 -19.60
CA GLU A 122 47.29 -8.66 -19.15
C GLU A 122 46.96 -7.16 -19.03
N ALA A 123 47.19 -6.59 -17.85
CA ALA A 123 47.04 -5.16 -17.59
C ALA A 123 48.27 -4.39 -18.15
N PRO A 124 48.08 -3.23 -18.79
CA PRO A 124 49.19 -2.41 -19.27
C PRO A 124 49.92 -1.69 -18.12
N PRO A 125 51.24 -1.42 -18.26
CA PRO A 125 52.06 -0.85 -17.19
C PRO A 125 51.89 0.68 -17.16
N GLY A 126 51.51 1.25 -16.00
CA GLY A 126 51.50 2.71 -15.87
C GLY A 126 50.69 3.35 -14.74
N MET A 127 50.60 2.76 -13.54
CA MET A 127 50.04 3.48 -12.38
C MET A 127 50.91 3.36 -11.12
N PRO A 128 51.12 4.45 -10.37
CA PRO A 128 51.98 4.49 -9.19
C PRO A 128 51.33 3.85 -7.95
N PRO A 129 52.13 3.45 -6.94
CA PRO A 129 51.68 2.59 -5.85
C PRO A 129 50.77 3.30 -4.84
N ALA A 130 49.68 2.62 -4.47
CA ALA A 130 48.80 3.03 -3.38
C ALA A 130 49.48 2.78 -2.02
N LEU A 131 49.28 3.76 -1.13
CA LEU A 131 49.76 3.82 0.25
C LEU A 131 49.22 2.65 1.08
N LYS A 132 50.12 2.08 1.89
CA LYS A 132 49.84 1.09 2.91
C LYS A 132 49.42 1.75 4.23
N ASP A 133 48.76 0.92 5.04
CA ASP A 133 48.66 0.96 6.50
C ASP A 133 47.73 2.00 7.13
N VAL A 134 46.54 1.53 7.53
CA VAL A 134 45.88 2.00 8.75
C VAL A 134 45.37 0.78 9.52
N GLU A 135 46.04 0.52 10.64
CA GLU A 135 45.59 -0.37 11.72
C GLU A 135 44.23 0.08 12.27
N VAL A 136 43.30 -0.87 12.40
CA VAL A 136 42.06 -0.67 13.15
C VAL A 136 42.22 -1.34 14.51
N ALA A 137 42.45 -0.53 15.54
CA ALA A 137 42.43 -0.96 16.92
C ALA A 137 40.99 -1.06 17.44
N SER A 138 40.67 -2.20 18.03
CA SER A 138 39.48 -2.46 18.86
C SER A 138 39.39 -1.49 20.04
N LEU A 139 38.18 -1.03 20.36
CA LEU A 139 37.82 -0.58 21.71
C LEU A 139 36.37 -0.96 22.04
N HIS A 140 36.27 -1.72 23.13
CA HIS A 140 35.06 -2.10 23.84
C HIS A 140 34.50 -0.93 24.68
N ALA A 141 33.23 -1.11 25.05
CA ALA A 141 32.58 -0.72 26.31
C ALA A 141 31.67 0.52 26.31
N ALA A 142 30.37 0.19 26.43
CA ALA A 142 29.41 0.64 27.44
C ALA A 142 29.31 2.14 27.80
N SER A 143 28.10 2.68 27.68
CA SER A 143 27.44 3.34 28.82
C SER A 143 25.93 3.47 28.63
N SER A 144 25.24 2.89 29.60
CA SER A 144 23.88 3.17 30.05
C SER A 144 23.74 4.59 30.59
N VAL A 145 22.68 5.31 30.21
CA VAL A 145 22.16 6.43 31.01
C VAL A 145 20.63 6.38 31.03
N SER A 146 20.12 6.36 32.26
CA SER A 146 18.73 6.44 32.68
C SER A 146 18.06 7.74 32.21
N ALA A 147 16.78 7.66 31.83
CA ALA A 147 15.92 8.83 31.68
C ALA A 147 14.82 8.78 32.74
N GLU A 148 14.91 9.66 33.72
CA GLU A 148 13.85 10.00 34.67
C GLU A 148 12.69 10.68 33.92
N SER A 149 11.47 10.23 34.19
CA SER A 149 10.23 10.85 33.71
C SER A 149 9.77 11.89 34.73
N GLY A 150 9.81 13.16 34.33
CA GLY A 150 9.20 14.26 35.05
C GLY A 150 7.69 14.30 34.79
N ALA A 151 6.90 14.15 35.85
CA ALA A 151 5.47 14.38 35.86
C ALA A 151 5.19 15.88 35.74
N GLY A 152 4.51 16.28 34.66
CA GLY A 152 3.99 17.63 34.48
C GLY A 152 2.50 17.68 34.79
N ASP A 153 2.15 18.41 35.85
CA ASP A 153 0.80 18.85 36.23
C ASP A 153 0.11 19.60 35.08
N ALA A 154 -1.03 19.07 34.60
CA ALA A 154 -1.93 19.78 33.69
C ALA A 154 -3.14 20.29 34.48
N LYS A 155 -3.14 21.61 34.75
CA LYS A 155 -4.25 22.32 35.39
C LYS A 155 -5.32 22.65 34.35
N ALA A 156 -6.53 22.16 34.59
CA ALA A 156 -7.74 22.47 33.86
C ALA A 156 -8.11 23.96 33.98
N VAL A 157 -8.54 24.57 32.86
CA VAL A 157 -9.30 25.82 32.84
C VAL A 157 -10.54 25.57 31.98
N GLU A 158 -11.68 25.45 32.66
CA GLU A 158 -13.02 25.55 32.08
C GLU A 158 -13.46 27.03 32.00
N GLY A 159 -14.33 27.30 31.03
CA GLY A 159 -15.16 28.51 30.93
C GLY A 159 -14.91 29.29 29.65
N GLY A 160 -15.89 29.60 28.79
CA GLY A 160 -17.34 29.44 28.85
C GLY A 160 -17.98 30.24 27.70
N ALA A 161 -19.26 29.91 27.43
CA ALA A 161 -20.34 30.73 26.86
C ALA A 161 -20.03 31.69 25.68
N ALA A 162 -20.53 31.47 24.47
CA ALA A 162 -21.91 31.65 24.00
C ALA A 162 -22.34 33.11 23.70
N SER A 163 -22.84 33.26 22.45
CA SER A 163 -23.89 34.18 21.97
C SER A 163 -23.51 35.58 21.46
N HIS A 164 -23.92 35.85 20.20
CA HIS A 164 -24.66 37.02 19.66
C HIS A 164 -24.36 37.08 18.14
N ALA A 165 -25.27 36.71 17.22
CA ALA A 165 -26.55 37.32 16.81
C ALA A 165 -26.42 38.53 15.86
N LYS A 166 -27.14 38.39 14.73
CA LYS A 166 -27.71 39.39 13.79
C LYS A 166 -26.77 40.12 12.82
N GLU A 167 -26.94 39.87 11.52
CA GLU A 167 -27.86 40.57 10.59
C GLU A 167 -27.42 42.02 10.35
N ASP A 168 -26.92 42.30 9.15
CA ASP A 168 -27.43 43.43 8.39
C ASP A 168 -27.20 43.24 6.88
N ALA A 169 -28.27 43.50 6.14
CA ALA A 169 -28.32 43.59 4.69
C ALA A 169 -28.04 45.03 4.26
N ALA A 170 -27.36 45.21 3.12
CA ALA A 170 -27.87 45.97 1.97
C ALA A 170 -26.77 46.50 1.03
N ASN A 171 -27.07 46.34 -0.26
CA ASN A 171 -26.76 47.21 -1.40
C ASN A 171 -25.32 47.48 -1.84
N GLY A 172 -25.01 46.94 -3.02
CA GLY A 172 -24.04 47.50 -3.96
C GLY A 172 -24.43 47.12 -5.39
N ALA A 173 -25.30 47.91 -6.01
CA ALA A 173 -25.66 47.79 -7.42
C ALA A 173 -24.46 48.18 -8.30
N GLY A 174 -23.81 47.18 -8.92
CA GLY A 174 -22.76 47.36 -9.91
C GLY A 174 -23.22 46.81 -11.27
N LYS A 175 -23.65 47.72 -12.15
CA LYS A 175 -24.01 47.45 -13.54
C LYS A 175 -22.72 47.18 -14.33
N GLY A 176 -22.54 45.95 -14.81
CA GLY A 176 -21.41 45.56 -15.64
C GLY A 176 -21.87 44.60 -16.74
N ASP A 177 -21.93 45.12 -17.97
CA ASP A 177 -22.12 44.36 -19.20
C ASP A 177 -20.97 43.36 -19.37
N GLY A 178 -21.20 42.13 -18.92
CA GLY A 178 -20.35 40.98 -19.19
C GLY A 178 -21.24 39.85 -19.69
N LYS A 179 -21.09 39.49 -20.96
CA LYS A 179 -21.68 38.28 -21.56
C LYS A 179 -21.63 37.12 -20.56
N PRO A 180 -22.76 36.41 -20.30
CA PRO A 180 -22.68 35.17 -19.56
C PRO A 180 -21.82 34.22 -20.39
N ASN A 181 -20.62 33.93 -19.88
CA ASN A 181 -19.78 32.87 -20.39
C ASN A 181 -20.61 31.59 -20.25
N GLU A 182 -21.00 30.99 -21.37
CA GLU A 182 -21.55 29.64 -21.42
C GLU A 182 -20.53 28.71 -20.77
N ARG A 183 -20.64 28.55 -19.45
CA ARG A 183 -20.16 27.35 -18.79
C ARG A 183 -20.96 26.23 -19.44
N THR A 184 -20.31 25.54 -20.36
CA THR A 184 -20.63 24.19 -20.80
C THR A 184 -21.18 23.45 -19.60
N ALA A 185 -22.50 23.24 -19.59
CA ALA A 185 -23.12 22.27 -18.73
C ALA A 185 -22.53 20.92 -19.15
N THR A 186 -21.47 20.51 -18.45
CA THR A 186 -21.01 19.15 -18.47
C THR A 186 -22.21 18.31 -18.06
N GLU A 187 -22.73 17.52 -18.99
CA GLU A 187 -23.62 16.41 -18.68
C GLU A 187 -23.03 15.70 -17.47
N SER A 188 -23.73 15.79 -16.34
CA SER A 188 -23.35 15.09 -15.12
C SER A 188 -23.55 13.61 -15.38
N THR A 189 -22.55 12.96 -15.98
CA THR A 189 -22.43 11.51 -15.97
C THR A 189 -22.55 11.07 -14.51
N ALA A 190 -23.51 10.19 -14.22
CA ALA A 190 -23.73 9.70 -12.87
C ALA A 190 -22.39 9.15 -12.35
N GLU A 191 -21.84 9.79 -11.33
CA GLU A 191 -20.58 9.40 -10.72
C GLU A 191 -20.73 7.95 -10.22
N ALA A 192 -19.78 7.08 -10.58
CA ALA A 192 -19.83 5.69 -10.17
C ALA A 192 -19.85 5.60 -8.64
N ALA A 193 -20.74 4.78 -8.07
CA ALA A 193 -20.93 4.69 -6.62
C ALA A 193 -19.63 4.40 -5.85
N TRP A 194 -18.68 3.68 -6.47
CA TRP A 194 -17.38 3.39 -5.86
C TRP A 194 -16.46 4.60 -5.76
N LEU A 195 -16.59 5.61 -6.64
CA LEU A 195 -15.81 6.85 -6.56
C LEU A 195 -16.24 7.69 -5.35
N VAL A 196 -17.53 7.69 -5.05
CA VAL A 196 -18.08 8.32 -3.84
C VAL A 196 -17.50 7.63 -2.60
N ASP A 197 -17.54 6.29 -2.57
CA ASP A 197 -16.95 5.51 -1.47
C ASP A 197 -15.44 5.72 -1.32
N TRP A 198 -14.70 5.78 -2.44
CA TRP A 198 -13.28 6.08 -2.45
C TRP A 198 -12.99 7.46 -1.84
N ARG A 199 -13.78 8.48 -2.18
CA ARG A 199 -13.60 9.85 -1.68
C ARG A 199 -13.97 9.98 -0.20
N GLU A 200 -15.10 9.41 0.20
CA GLU A 200 -15.70 9.66 1.53
C GLU A 200 -15.23 8.67 2.61
N LYS A 201 -14.92 7.42 2.25
CA LYS A 201 -14.63 6.36 3.24
C LYS A 201 -13.16 6.05 3.40
N LEU A 202 -12.32 6.39 2.42
CA LEU A 202 -10.88 6.13 2.51
C LEU A 202 -10.12 7.31 3.11
N SER A 203 -9.11 7.01 3.93
CA SER A 203 -8.18 8.01 4.44
C SER A 203 -7.22 8.53 3.34
N PRO A 204 -6.56 9.69 3.54
CA PRO A 204 -5.60 10.24 2.58
C PRO A 204 -4.58 9.23 2.03
N PRO A 205 -3.86 8.44 2.86
CA PRO A 205 -2.90 7.48 2.34
C PRO A 205 -3.59 6.38 1.50
N GLN A 206 -4.76 5.91 1.93
CA GLN A 206 -5.51 4.87 1.22
C GLN A 206 -6.00 5.35 -0.16
N ARG A 207 -6.39 6.62 -0.27
CA ARG A 207 -6.77 7.22 -1.56
C ARG A 207 -5.60 7.29 -2.53
N MET A 208 -4.43 7.75 -2.06
CA MET A 208 -3.21 7.81 -2.88
C MET A 208 -2.78 6.42 -3.35
N VAL A 209 -2.84 5.43 -2.46
CA VAL A 209 -2.54 4.03 -2.80
C VAL A 209 -3.48 3.51 -3.87
N THR A 210 -4.77 3.79 -3.73
CA THR A 210 -5.76 3.38 -4.72
C THR A 210 -5.43 4.00 -6.08
N MET A 211 -5.16 5.31 -6.14
CA MET A 211 -4.76 5.96 -7.40
C MET A 211 -3.48 5.36 -8.00
N ALA A 212 -2.48 5.03 -7.17
CA ALA A 212 -1.25 4.40 -7.64
C ALA A 212 -1.49 2.98 -8.22
N LEU A 213 -2.42 2.23 -7.62
CA LEU A 213 -2.82 0.92 -8.13
C LEU A 213 -3.57 1.03 -9.46
N LEU A 214 -4.51 1.97 -9.57
CA LEU A 214 -5.22 2.21 -10.82
C LEU A 214 -4.25 2.65 -11.93
N TRP A 215 -3.32 3.56 -11.62
CA TRP A 215 -2.24 3.95 -12.52
C TRP A 215 -1.43 2.74 -13.02
N ASN A 216 -1.09 1.80 -12.14
CA ASN A 216 -0.32 0.61 -12.52
C ASN A 216 -1.09 -0.38 -13.42
N GLU A 217 -2.43 -0.33 -13.41
CA GLU A 217 -3.27 -1.12 -14.32
C GLU A 217 -3.50 -0.45 -15.68
N GLU A 218 -3.25 0.85 -15.81
CA GLU A 218 -3.32 1.55 -17.09
C GLU A 218 -2.22 1.06 -18.04
N SER A 219 -2.58 0.93 -19.33
CA SER A 219 -1.60 0.68 -20.37
C SER A 219 -0.61 1.86 -20.49
N HIS A 220 0.51 1.64 -21.17
CA HIS A 220 1.54 2.66 -21.36
C HIS A 220 0.98 3.95 -21.98
N ASP A 221 0.23 3.84 -23.07
CA ASP A 221 -0.38 4.97 -23.76
C ASP A 221 -1.42 5.70 -22.89
N VAL A 222 -2.21 4.93 -22.13
CA VAL A 222 -3.22 5.47 -21.22
C VAL A 222 -2.55 6.24 -20.07
N ARG A 223 -1.48 5.71 -19.47
CA ARG A 223 -0.70 6.43 -18.45
C ARG A 223 -0.16 7.75 -18.98
N GLN A 224 0.33 7.79 -20.21
CA GLN A 224 0.78 9.05 -20.83
C GLN A 224 -0.38 10.05 -21.02
N ALA A 225 -1.56 9.57 -21.42
CA ALA A 225 -2.75 10.40 -21.57
C ALA A 225 -3.25 10.93 -20.21
N SER A 226 -3.33 10.05 -19.20
CA SER A 226 -3.64 10.37 -17.81
C SER A 226 -2.66 11.42 -17.27
N ALA A 227 -1.35 11.22 -17.42
CA ALA A 227 -0.32 12.20 -17.03
C ALA A 227 -0.61 13.60 -17.61
N LYS A 228 -0.83 13.68 -18.93
CA LYS A 228 -1.14 14.95 -19.61
C LYS A 228 -2.41 15.59 -19.08
N ARG A 229 -3.44 14.77 -18.80
CA ARG A 229 -4.73 15.25 -18.27
C ARG A 229 -4.60 15.78 -16.84
N LEU A 230 -3.93 15.05 -15.96
CA LEU A 230 -3.70 15.46 -14.56
C LEU A 230 -2.88 16.76 -14.50
N MET A 231 -1.86 16.87 -15.35
CA MET A 231 -1.09 18.11 -15.46
C MET A 231 -1.95 19.27 -15.96
N SER A 232 -2.85 19.04 -16.92
CA SER A 232 -3.80 20.06 -17.38
C SER A 232 -4.71 20.57 -16.25
N ILE A 233 -5.10 19.70 -15.32
CA ILE A 233 -5.90 20.07 -14.15
C ILE A 233 -5.09 20.93 -13.17
N LEU A 234 -3.83 20.58 -12.89
CA LEU A 234 -2.95 21.41 -12.06
C LEU A 234 -2.67 22.79 -12.67
N ARG A 235 -2.68 22.90 -14.00
CA ARG A 235 -2.37 24.10 -14.80
C ARG A 235 -3.41 25.23 -14.71
N GLY A 236 -4.24 25.30 -13.66
CA GLY A 236 -5.24 26.35 -13.44
C GLY A 236 -4.74 27.81 -13.38
N GLY A 237 -3.56 28.17 -13.90
CA GLY A 237 -3.19 29.55 -14.22
C GLY A 237 -1.76 30.02 -13.97
N ASP A 238 -0.70 29.20 -14.03
CA ASP A 238 0.66 29.78 -14.06
C ASP A 238 1.79 28.90 -14.66
N ALA A 239 2.89 29.58 -15.02
CA ALA A 239 3.98 29.21 -15.94
C ALA A 239 4.81 27.94 -15.66
N THR A 240 4.52 27.19 -14.60
CA THR A 240 5.23 25.95 -14.25
C THR A 240 4.96 24.80 -15.25
N ALA A 241 3.91 24.89 -16.06
CA ALA A 241 3.54 23.90 -17.08
C ALA A 241 4.67 23.42 -18.02
N ALA A 242 5.58 24.33 -18.41
CA ALA A 242 6.62 24.07 -19.39
C ALA A 242 7.83 23.31 -18.82
N GLU A 243 8.21 23.57 -17.57
CA GLU A 243 9.28 22.86 -16.87
C GLU A 243 8.90 21.39 -16.61
N TRP A 244 7.63 21.16 -16.29
CA TRP A 244 7.12 19.81 -16.05
C TRP A 244 6.95 19.01 -17.34
N GLU A 245 6.53 19.67 -18.42
CA GLU A 245 6.50 19.05 -19.74
C GLU A 245 7.91 18.75 -20.26
N ALA A 246 8.91 19.57 -19.93
CA ALA A 246 10.32 19.29 -20.20
C ALA A 246 10.84 18.08 -19.39
N LYS A 247 10.45 17.95 -18.12
CA LYS A 247 10.76 16.76 -17.30
C LYS A 247 10.10 15.49 -17.85
N MET A 248 8.86 15.57 -18.32
CA MET A 248 8.18 14.44 -18.96
C MET A 248 8.71 14.14 -20.37
N LYS A 249 9.20 15.12 -21.13
CA LYS A 249 9.89 14.86 -22.40
C LYS A 249 11.22 14.13 -22.21
N GLY A 250 11.82 14.23 -21.01
CA GLY A 250 13.04 13.51 -20.64
C GLY A 250 12.83 12.12 -20.05
N GLY A 251 11.60 11.72 -19.69
CA GLY A 251 11.31 10.47 -18.98
C GLY A 251 10.08 9.75 -19.53
N ASP A 252 10.19 8.43 -19.72
CA ASP A 252 9.07 7.60 -20.16
C ASP A 252 8.06 7.38 -19.02
N VAL A 253 7.23 8.38 -18.73
CA VAL A 253 6.19 8.32 -17.69
C VAL A 253 5.21 7.17 -17.92
N GLY A 254 5.00 6.77 -19.18
CA GLY A 254 4.23 5.58 -19.54
C GLY A 254 4.87 4.28 -19.06
N SER A 255 6.17 4.26 -18.80
CA SER A 255 6.87 3.10 -18.22
C SER A 255 6.82 3.07 -16.69
N LEU A 256 6.56 4.22 -16.04
CA LEU A 256 6.62 4.37 -14.60
C LEU A 256 5.54 3.54 -13.91
N LYS A 257 5.96 2.47 -13.26
CA LYS A 257 5.14 1.74 -12.30
C LYS A 257 5.43 2.29 -10.91
N LEU A 258 4.40 2.69 -10.20
CA LEU A 258 4.53 3.16 -8.84
C LEU A 258 4.73 1.97 -7.90
N ASP A 259 5.75 2.06 -7.05
CA ASP A 259 5.94 1.07 -6.00
C ASP A 259 4.86 1.25 -4.93
N THR A 260 3.96 0.27 -4.85
CA THR A 260 2.88 0.24 -3.86
C THR A 260 3.24 -0.60 -2.63
N SER A 261 4.45 -1.19 -2.58
CA SER A 261 4.89 -2.09 -1.49
C SER A 261 4.90 -1.42 -0.12
N VAL A 262 5.24 -0.12 -0.09
CA VAL A 262 5.17 0.75 1.10
C VAL A 262 3.77 0.75 1.74
N TYR A 263 2.75 0.37 0.95
CA TYR A 263 1.35 0.36 1.33
C TYR A 263 0.72 -1.03 1.33
N ASP A 264 1.52 -2.10 1.37
CA ASP A 264 1.01 -3.48 1.46
C ASP A 264 0.20 -3.74 2.75
N SER A 265 0.30 -2.86 3.75
CA SER A 265 -0.50 -2.91 4.99
C SER A 265 -1.92 -2.31 4.84
N VAL A 266 -2.18 -1.59 3.74
CA VAL A 266 -3.48 -0.97 3.45
C VAL A 266 -4.38 -1.98 2.70
N PRO A 267 -5.54 -2.37 3.25
CA PRO A 267 -6.47 -3.25 2.54
C PRO A 267 -6.93 -2.57 1.23
N ARG A 268 -6.77 -3.27 0.11
CA ARG A 268 -7.04 -2.75 -1.24
C ARG A 268 -8.43 -3.19 -1.70
N PRO A 269 -9.27 -2.31 -2.24
CA PRO A 269 -10.54 -2.72 -2.83
C PRO A 269 -10.30 -3.31 -4.23
N SER A 270 -9.91 -4.59 -4.29
CA SER A 270 -9.64 -5.35 -5.52
C SER A 270 -10.77 -5.28 -6.55
N LYS A 271 -12.02 -5.10 -6.08
CA LYS A 271 -13.20 -4.85 -6.92
C LYS A 271 -13.06 -3.58 -7.78
N TRP A 272 -12.61 -2.47 -7.21
CA TRP A 272 -12.51 -1.19 -7.94
C TRP A 272 -11.41 -1.24 -9.00
N ILE A 273 -10.30 -1.92 -8.70
CA ILE A 273 -9.21 -2.15 -9.65
C ILE A 273 -9.72 -2.94 -10.86
N ARG A 274 -10.49 -4.01 -10.63
CA ARG A 274 -11.10 -4.82 -11.69
C ARG A 274 -12.10 -4.01 -12.52
N GLU A 275 -12.95 -3.22 -11.87
CA GLU A 275 -13.92 -2.35 -12.55
C GLU A 275 -13.21 -1.30 -13.42
N PHE A 276 -12.18 -0.64 -12.89
CA PHE A 276 -11.38 0.35 -13.61
C PHE A 276 -10.65 -0.27 -14.82
N LYS A 277 -10.02 -1.44 -14.64
CA LYS A 277 -9.32 -2.15 -15.72
C LYS A 277 -10.25 -2.52 -16.87
N GLY A 278 -11.53 -2.79 -16.59
CA GLY A 278 -12.56 -3.07 -17.59
C GLY A 278 -13.12 -1.84 -18.29
N MET A 279 -12.70 -0.62 -17.93
CA MET A 279 -13.15 0.61 -18.58
C MET A 279 -12.39 0.86 -19.88
N GLU A 280 -13.04 1.56 -20.81
CA GLU A 280 -12.40 2.12 -22.00
C GLU A 280 -11.29 3.10 -21.61
N ALA A 281 -10.24 3.20 -22.43
CA ALA A 281 -9.09 4.05 -22.20
C ALA A 281 -9.44 5.51 -21.86
N GLU A 282 -10.36 6.12 -22.62
CA GLU A 282 -10.80 7.50 -22.36
C GLU A 282 -11.48 7.63 -20.99
N LYS A 283 -12.28 6.65 -20.59
CA LYS A 283 -12.93 6.62 -19.28
C LYS A 283 -11.95 6.38 -18.14
N GLN A 284 -10.89 5.62 -18.35
CA GLN A 284 -9.80 5.45 -17.38
C GLN A 284 -9.14 6.81 -17.10
N VAL A 285 -8.80 7.56 -18.16
CA VAL A 285 -8.23 8.91 -18.06
C VAL A 285 -9.18 9.87 -17.32
N GLU A 286 -10.48 9.86 -17.67
CA GLU A 286 -11.49 10.69 -17.00
C GLU A 286 -11.69 10.32 -15.54
N THR A 287 -11.65 9.04 -15.22
CA THR A 287 -11.76 8.54 -13.85
C THR A 287 -10.56 8.98 -13.02
N MET A 288 -9.33 8.82 -13.54
CA MET A 288 -8.12 9.31 -12.89
C MET A 288 -8.16 10.83 -12.67
N ALA A 289 -8.64 11.58 -13.65
CA ALA A 289 -8.85 13.02 -13.55
C ALA A 289 -9.85 13.40 -12.45
N THR A 290 -10.97 12.67 -12.37
CA THR A 290 -12.02 12.89 -11.36
C THR A 290 -11.49 12.60 -9.95
N MET A 291 -10.78 11.49 -9.78
CA MET A 291 -10.12 11.16 -8.50
C MET A 291 -9.11 12.24 -8.11
N PHE A 292 -8.27 12.66 -9.05
CA PHE A 292 -7.28 13.70 -8.79
C PHE A 292 -7.89 15.04 -8.36
N GLN A 293 -8.99 15.46 -9.00
CA GLN A 293 -9.70 16.70 -8.63
C GLN A 293 -10.34 16.65 -7.25
N ALA A 294 -10.70 15.47 -6.77
CA ALA A 294 -11.26 15.26 -5.44
C ALA A 294 -10.20 15.30 -4.31
N LEU A 295 -8.91 15.20 -4.65
CA LEU A 295 -7.82 15.35 -3.69
C LEU A 295 -7.62 16.81 -3.28
N VAL A 296 -7.12 17.04 -2.06
CA VAL A 296 -6.68 18.38 -1.65
C VAL A 296 -5.38 18.78 -2.35
N VAL A 297 -5.07 20.07 -2.42
CA VAL A 297 -3.93 20.60 -3.19
C VAL A 297 -2.59 19.93 -2.82
N ASP A 298 -2.36 19.65 -1.54
CA ASP A 298 -1.11 19.02 -1.10
C ASP A 298 -1.03 17.55 -1.52
N GLU A 299 -2.15 16.82 -1.50
CA GLU A 299 -2.23 15.45 -2.04
C GLU A 299 -2.03 15.44 -3.56
N GLN A 300 -2.62 16.39 -4.29
CA GLN A 300 -2.41 16.55 -5.73
C GLN A 300 -0.94 16.74 -6.09
N LYS A 301 -0.24 17.61 -5.34
CA LYS A 301 1.21 17.83 -5.50
C LYS A 301 2.00 16.55 -5.21
N MET A 302 1.66 15.81 -4.16
CA MET A 302 2.32 14.55 -3.83
C MET A 302 2.18 13.52 -4.94
N VAL A 303 0.95 13.30 -5.44
CA VAL A 303 0.69 12.37 -6.55
C VAL A 303 1.53 12.72 -7.76
N VAL A 304 1.55 13.99 -8.16
CA VAL A 304 2.33 14.43 -9.31
C VAL A 304 3.84 14.38 -9.07
N SER A 305 4.30 14.60 -7.84
CA SER A 305 5.72 14.40 -7.48
C SER A 305 6.14 12.93 -7.53
N THR A 306 5.23 12.00 -7.28
CA THR A 306 5.52 10.56 -7.32
C THR A 306 5.62 10.05 -8.77
N PHE A 307 5.05 10.79 -9.73
CA PHE A 307 5.18 10.48 -11.15
C PHE A 307 6.51 10.96 -11.80
N MET A 308 7.41 11.60 -11.03
CA MET A 308 8.70 12.12 -11.48
C MET A 308 9.87 11.37 -10.86
#